data_AF-A0A3D0NA45-F1
#
_entry.id   AF-A0A3D0NA45-F1
#
_cell.length_a   1.000
_cell.length_b   1.000
_cell.length_c   1.000
_cell.angle_alpha   90.00
_cell.angle_beta   90.00
_cell.angle_gamma   90.00
#
_symmetry.space_group_name_H-M   'P 1'
#
loop_
_entity.id
_entity.type
_entity.pdbx_description
1 polymer ?
#
loop_
_entity_poly.entity_id
_entity_poly.type
_entity_poly.pdbx_seq_one_letter_code
_entity_poly.pdbx_strand_id
1 'polypeptide(L)'
;MLLCRHLGSDAARTSLEDDLARRLSDSGRTVLITPHLYHLPHGSDAWHEIAALPGDLAVLGWISPRAIECLLREHAGIEPAIAVDLSGPDDPFAAIEAALAPAESPGDVRELDLPVSARWYPVIDRSRCTSCRHCLQFCLFGVYEAQERRVVAVRPDSCKDGCPACARVCPHGAIIFPLSDEPAIAGMPGTVMQPDAAARRMFYVRTGRHCPLCGKVAEAGQQPAPGEAACVECGAPVERPDEAPSLVHEEIDALISELDALTPGGEGE
;
A
#
# COMPACT_ATOMS: atom_id res chain seq x y z
N MET A 1 19.83 -15.62 -7.42
CA MET A 1 18.77 -14.96 -8.21
C MET A 1 17.49 -15.74 -8.05
N LEU A 2 16.34 -15.07 -7.99
CA LEU A 2 15.03 -15.70 -8.03
C LEU A 2 14.26 -15.20 -9.25
N LEU A 3 13.90 -16.10 -10.16
CA LEU A 3 13.11 -15.78 -11.35
C LEU A 3 11.70 -16.35 -11.20
N CYS A 4 10.70 -15.49 -11.24
CA CYS A 4 9.30 -15.88 -11.04
C CYS A 4 8.62 -16.09 -12.40
N ARG A 5 8.30 -17.35 -12.71
CA ARG A 5 7.52 -17.72 -13.90
C ARG A 5 6.15 -17.07 -13.87
N HIS A 6 5.72 -16.50 -14.98
CA HIS A 6 4.32 -16.14 -15.15
C HIS A 6 3.43 -17.39 -15.12
N LEU A 7 2.19 -17.23 -14.67
CA LEU A 7 1.19 -18.28 -14.75
C LEU A 7 0.51 -18.24 -16.12
N GLY A 8 0.53 -19.35 -16.87
CA GLY A 8 -0.18 -19.47 -18.15
C GLY A 8 0.70 -20.00 -19.28
N SER A 9 0.34 -19.64 -20.51
CA SER A 9 0.98 -20.14 -21.75
C SER A 9 1.42 -18.99 -22.67
N ASP A 10 1.80 -17.83 -22.11
CA ASP A 10 2.28 -16.70 -22.90
C ASP A 10 3.72 -16.98 -23.38
N ALA A 11 3.85 -17.35 -24.66
CA ALA A 11 5.11 -17.73 -25.25
C ALA A 11 6.17 -16.62 -25.22
N ALA A 12 5.76 -15.34 -25.29
CA ALA A 12 6.70 -14.23 -25.24
C ALA A 12 7.29 -14.09 -23.82
N ARG A 13 6.44 -14.21 -22.80
CA ARG A 13 6.89 -14.22 -21.39
C ARG A 13 7.77 -15.43 -21.08
N THR A 14 7.39 -16.63 -21.51
CA THR A 14 8.22 -17.84 -21.35
C THR A 14 9.59 -17.65 -22.01
N SER A 15 9.62 -17.13 -23.24
CA SER A 15 10.88 -16.92 -23.96
C SER A 15 11.78 -15.90 -23.26
N LEU A 16 11.22 -14.83 -22.68
CA LEU A 16 11.99 -13.85 -21.93
C LEU A 16 12.58 -14.46 -20.65
N GLU A 17 11.77 -15.21 -19.90
CA GLU A 17 12.21 -15.91 -18.69
C GLU A 17 13.34 -16.89 -18.98
N ASP A 18 13.23 -17.69 -20.05
CA ASP A 18 14.24 -18.67 -20.45
C ASP A 18 15.55 -18.00 -20.89
N ASP A 19 15.46 -16.86 -21.59
CA ASP A 19 16.63 -16.07 -21.98
C ASP A 19 17.32 -15.46 -20.75
N LEU A 20 16.55 -14.88 -19.83
CA LEU A 20 17.08 -14.31 -18.59
C LEU A 20 17.75 -15.37 -17.71
N ALA A 21 17.11 -16.52 -17.51
CA ALA A 21 17.69 -17.62 -16.73
C ALA A 21 19.03 -18.06 -17.31
N ARG A 22 19.11 -18.22 -18.64
CA ARG A 22 20.34 -18.61 -19.33
C ARG A 22 21.43 -17.55 -19.18
N ARG A 23 21.13 -16.28 -19.50
CA ARG A 23 22.10 -15.18 -19.42
C ARG A 23 22.62 -14.97 -17.99
N LEU A 24 21.75 -15.06 -16.99
CA LEU A 24 22.15 -14.95 -15.58
C LEU A 24 23.04 -16.12 -15.18
N SER A 25 22.72 -17.35 -15.59
CA SER A 25 23.58 -18.51 -15.34
C SER A 25 24.94 -18.39 -16.05
N ASP A 26 24.96 -17.96 -17.31
CA ASP A 26 26.19 -17.73 -18.08
C ASP A 26 27.09 -16.66 -17.44
N SER A 27 26.51 -15.73 -16.68
CA SER A 27 27.23 -14.74 -15.87
C SER A 27 27.77 -15.28 -14.54
N GLY A 28 27.65 -16.59 -14.28
CA GLY A 28 28.13 -17.24 -13.05
C GLY A 28 27.14 -17.19 -11.88
N ARG A 29 25.89 -16.76 -12.10
CA ARG A 29 24.89 -16.60 -11.02
C ARG A 29 24.03 -17.85 -10.88
N THR A 30 23.79 -18.29 -9.65
CA THR A 30 22.78 -19.30 -9.36
C THR A 30 21.37 -18.72 -9.50
N VAL A 31 20.54 -19.35 -10.33
CA VAL A 31 19.16 -18.98 -10.63
C VAL A 31 18.23 -20.04 -10.08
N LEU A 32 17.36 -19.65 -9.15
CA LEU A 32 16.19 -20.43 -8.77
C LEU A 32 14.99 -19.91 -9.54
N ILE A 33 14.38 -20.78 -10.34
CA ILE A 33 13.13 -20.52 -11.03
C ILE A 33 12.00 -21.02 -10.13
N THR A 34 11.02 -20.17 -9.87
CA THR A 34 9.84 -20.48 -9.05
C THR A 34 8.58 -20.19 -9.84
N PRO A 35 7.45 -20.86 -9.56
CA PRO A 35 6.15 -20.33 -9.93
C PRO A 35 5.97 -18.91 -9.40
N HIS A 36 5.07 -18.16 -10.03
CA HIS A 36 4.78 -16.77 -9.66
C HIS A 36 4.59 -16.61 -8.14
N LEU A 37 5.39 -15.74 -7.48
CA LEU A 37 5.40 -15.58 -6.02
C LEU A 37 4.01 -15.40 -5.41
N TYR A 38 3.18 -14.58 -6.06
CA TYR A 38 1.82 -14.32 -5.59
C TYR A 38 0.92 -15.56 -5.57
N HIS A 39 1.22 -16.59 -6.35
CA HIS A 39 0.44 -17.84 -6.41
C HIS A 39 0.98 -18.95 -5.52
N LEU A 40 2.14 -18.77 -4.89
CA LEU A 40 2.66 -19.75 -3.93
C LEU A 40 1.69 -19.88 -2.74
N PRO A 41 1.35 -21.11 -2.32
CA PRO A 41 0.54 -21.34 -1.13
C PRO A 41 1.22 -20.77 0.13
N HIS A 42 0.43 -20.28 1.08
CA HIS A 42 0.98 -19.78 2.34
C HIS A 42 1.52 -20.95 3.16
N GLY A 43 2.78 -20.83 3.62
CA GLY A 43 3.44 -21.88 4.42
C GLY A 43 3.94 -23.09 3.63
N SER A 44 3.99 -23.02 2.29
CA SER A 44 4.66 -24.06 1.49
C SER A 44 6.18 -24.06 1.71
N ASP A 45 6.82 -25.20 1.48
CA ASP A 45 8.27 -25.35 1.59
C ASP A 45 9.04 -24.48 0.60
N ALA A 46 8.41 -24.06 -0.50
CA ALA A 46 8.99 -23.13 -1.45
C ALA A 46 9.46 -21.82 -0.79
N TRP A 47 8.73 -21.32 0.21
CA TRP A 47 9.16 -20.11 0.94
C TRP A 47 10.42 -20.35 1.77
N HIS A 48 10.58 -21.55 2.34
CA HIS A 48 11.81 -21.94 3.04
C HIS A 48 13.00 -22.08 2.08
N GLU A 49 12.78 -22.65 0.90
CA GLU A 49 13.81 -22.74 -0.15
C GLU A 49 14.24 -21.35 -0.64
N ILE A 50 13.28 -20.44 -0.85
CA ILE A 50 13.55 -19.04 -1.21
C ILE A 50 14.35 -18.34 -0.10
N ALA A 51 13.96 -18.52 1.16
CA ALA A 51 14.66 -17.93 2.31
C ALA A 51 16.09 -18.47 2.50
N ALA A 52 16.36 -19.70 2.03
CA ALA A 52 17.67 -20.34 2.12
C ALA A 52 18.64 -19.94 1.00
N LEU A 53 18.22 -19.11 0.04
CA LEU A 53 19.10 -18.65 -1.04
C LEU A 53 20.27 -17.82 -0.47
N PRO A 54 21.52 -18.12 -0.86
CA PRO A 54 22.69 -17.42 -0.36
C PRO A 54 22.90 -16.06 -1.04
N GLY A 55 23.51 -15.13 -0.30
CA GLY A 55 23.99 -13.85 -0.81
C GLY A 55 22.89 -12.82 -1.07
N ASP A 56 23.25 -11.75 -1.78
CA ASP A 56 22.33 -10.67 -2.13
C ASP A 56 21.32 -11.15 -3.19
N LEU A 57 20.05 -11.17 -2.80
CA LEU A 57 18.98 -11.71 -3.62
C LEU A 57 18.41 -10.67 -4.58
N ALA A 58 18.63 -10.84 -5.88
CA ALA A 58 17.79 -10.21 -6.91
C ALA A 58 16.59 -11.08 -7.25
N VAL A 59 15.43 -10.44 -7.38
CA VAL A 59 14.15 -11.11 -7.69
C VAL A 59 13.55 -10.48 -8.94
N LEU A 60 13.22 -11.31 -9.92
CA LEU A 60 12.61 -10.90 -11.17
C LEU A 60 11.21 -11.49 -11.23
N GLY A 61 10.19 -10.67 -11.50
CA GLY A 61 8.81 -11.15 -11.58
C GLY A 61 7.89 -10.23 -12.37
N TRP A 62 6.62 -10.62 -12.46
CA TRP A 62 5.60 -9.96 -13.30
C TRP A 62 4.62 -9.11 -12.49
N ILE A 63 5.08 -8.61 -11.35
CA ILE A 63 4.35 -7.74 -10.44
C ILE A 63 5.28 -6.65 -9.92
N SER A 64 4.70 -5.57 -9.39
CA SER A 64 5.47 -4.42 -8.91
C SER A 64 6.55 -4.82 -7.89
N PRO A 65 7.71 -4.13 -7.86
CA PRO A 65 8.78 -4.40 -6.89
C PRO A 65 8.29 -4.36 -5.44
N ARG A 66 7.41 -3.40 -5.15
CA ARG A 66 6.75 -3.26 -3.85
C ARG A 66 5.93 -4.48 -3.45
N ALA A 67 5.21 -5.11 -4.40
CA ALA A 67 4.46 -6.33 -4.12
C ALA A 67 5.40 -7.52 -3.85
N ILE A 68 6.48 -7.65 -4.62
CA ILE A 68 7.51 -8.68 -4.44
C ILE A 68 8.12 -8.57 -3.04
N GLU A 69 8.57 -7.38 -2.65
CA GLU A 69 9.16 -7.10 -1.33
C GLU A 69 8.18 -7.45 -0.19
N CYS A 70 6.90 -7.09 -0.33
CA CYS A 70 5.91 -7.40 0.70
C CYS A 70 5.68 -8.90 0.85
N LEU A 71 5.61 -9.65 -0.26
CA LEU A 71 5.45 -11.11 -0.25
C LEU A 71 6.66 -11.81 0.38
N LEU A 72 7.88 -11.43 -0.02
CA LEU A 72 9.11 -12.00 0.52
C LEU A 72 9.27 -11.70 2.00
N ARG A 73 9.00 -10.46 2.43
CA ARG A 73 9.08 -10.08 3.84
C ARG A 73 8.06 -10.85 4.69
N GLU A 74 6.82 -11.00 4.21
CA GLU A 74 5.77 -11.66 4.98
C GLU A 74 5.96 -13.18 5.04
N HIS A 75 6.39 -13.83 3.95
CA HIS A 75 6.39 -15.29 3.84
C HIS A 75 7.77 -15.95 3.94
N ALA A 76 8.84 -15.28 3.53
CA ALA A 76 10.21 -15.77 3.61
C ALA A 76 11.06 -15.04 4.66
N GLY A 77 10.60 -13.90 5.19
CA GLY A 77 11.34 -13.12 6.18
C GLY A 77 12.61 -12.47 5.63
N ILE A 78 12.67 -12.27 4.31
CA ILE A 78 13.85 -11.70 3.62
C ILE A 78 13.50 -10.40 2.91
N GLU A 79 14.50 -9.56 2.71
CA GLU A 79 14.41 -8.37 1.85
C GLU A 79 15.36 -8.56 0.66
N PRO A 80 14.85 -8.44 -0.58
CA PRO A 80 15.70 -8.56 -1.75
C PRO A 80 16.61 -7.34 -1.88
N ALA A 81 17.83 -7.54 -2.40
CA ALA A 81 18.72 -6.43 -2.76
C ALA A 81 18.15 -5.60 -3.92
N ILE A 82 17.43 -6.26 -4.84
CA ILE A 82 16.66 -5.62 -5.90
C ILE A 82 15.47 -6.49 -6.30
N ALA A 83 14.32 -5.85 -6.54
CA ALA A 83 13.16 -6.47 -7.15
C ALA A 83 12.87 -5.80 -8.50
N VAL A 84 12.75 -6.59 -9.55
CA VAL A 84 12.60 -6.13 -10.94
C VAL A 84 11.25 -6.59 -11.49
N ASP A 85 10.47 -5.64 -11.97
CA ASP A 85 9.22 -5.90 -12.70
C ASP A 85 9.52 -6.07 -14.20
N LEU A 86 9.33 -7.30 -14.68
CA LEU A 86 9.56 -7.70 -16.07
C LEU A 86 8.54 -7.11 -17.06
N SER A 87 7.47 -6.50 -16.58
CA SER A 87 6.54 -5.72 -17.43
C SER A 87 6.99 -4.27 -17.65
N GLY A 88 8.01 -3.83 -16.88
CA GLY A 88 8.57 -2.49 -16.98
C GLY A 88 9.38 -2.28 -18.26
N PRO A 89 9.68 -1.01 -18.60
CA PRO A 89 10.48 -0.66 -19.79
C PRO A 89 11.99 -0.89 -19.61
N ASP A 90 12.45 -1.13 -18.39
CA ASP A 90 13.87 -1.23 -18.04
C ASP A 90 14.45 -2.58 -18.46
N ASP A 91 15.73 -2.61 -18.84
CA ASP A 91 16.46 -3.85 -19.09
C ASP A 91 16.72 -4.57 -17.75
N PRO A 92 16.09 -5.73 -17.49
CA PRO A 92 16.24 -6.44 -16.22
C PRO A 92 17.68 -6.85 -15.95
N PHE A 93 18.44 -7.19 -16.99
CA PHE A 93 19.80 -7.66 -16.85
C PHE A 93 20.73 -6.53 -16.42
N ALA A 94 20.62 -5.36 -17.07
CA ALA A 94 21.38 -4.18 -16.71
C ALA A 94 21.06 -3.71 -15.27
N ALA A 95 19.79 -3.78 -14.86
CA ALA A 95 19.40 -3.45 -13.49
C ALA A 95 20.07 -4.36 -12.45
N ILE A 96 20.18 -5.66 -12.74
CA ILE A 96 20.84 -6.63 -11.86
C ILE A 96 22.34 -6.41 -11.80
N GLU A 97 23.00 -6.18 -12.94
CA GLU A 97 24.44 -5.90 -12.97
C GLU A 97 24.81 -4.62 -12.22
N ALA A 98 23.94 -3.61 -12.25
CA ALA A 98 24.15 -2.37 -11.50
C ALA A 98 23.96 -2.58 -9.98
N ALA A 99 23.06 -3.47 -9.57
CA ALA A 99 22.70 -3.68 -8.18
C ALA A 99 23.58 -4.71 -7.45
N LEU A 100 24.10 -5.71 -8.16
CA LEU A 100 24.77 -6.85 -7.55
C LEU A 100 26.22 -6.99 -8.01
N ALA A 101 27.09 -7.34 -7.06
CA ALA A 101 28.47 -7.67 -7.36
C ALA A 101 28.57 -8.79 -8.43
N PRO A 102 29.65 -8.80 -9.24
CA PRO A 102 29.93 -9.87 -10.18
C PRO A 102 29.98 -11.22 -9.46
N ALA A 103 29.50 -12.28 -10.12
CA ALA A 103 29.56 -13.62 -9.56
C ALA A 103 30.93 -14.25 -9.83
N GLU A 104 31.48 -14.93 -8.82
CA GLU A 104 32.76 -15.66 -8.89
C GLU A 104 32.57 -17.19 -8.89
N SER A 105 31.31 -17.65 -8.97
CA SER A 105 30.93 -19.06 -8.89
C SER A 105 30.49 -19.60 -10.25
N PRO A 106 30.54 -20.93 -10.48
CA PRO A 106 29.84 -21.52 -11.62
C PRO A 106 28.34 -21.24 -11.50
N GLY A 107 27.74 -20.77 -12.58
CA GLY A 107 26.29 -20.58 -12.66
C GLY A 107 25.56 -21.92 -12.58
N ASP A 108 24.33 -21.89 -12.07
CA ASP A 108 23.46 -23.05 -11.97
C ASP A 108 22.00 -22.59 -12.13
N VAL A 109 21.17 -23.43 -12.72
CA VAL A 109 19.73 -23.16 -12.89
C VAL A 109 18.95 -24.32 -12.29
N ARG A 110 18.10 -24.00 -11.31
CA ARG A 110 17.19 -24.95 -10.67
C ARG A 110 15.77 -24.42 -10.77
N GLU A 111 14.80 -25.32 -10.92
CA GLU A 111 13.39 -24.95 -10.98
C GLU A 111 12.62 -25.68 -9.87
N LEU A 112 11.76 -24.93 -9.18
CA LEU A 112 10.82 -25.49 -8.21
C LEU A 112 9.58 -25.98 -8.95
N ASP A 113 9.42 -27.31 -9.01
CA ASP A 113 8.20 -27.93 -9.52
C ASP A 113 7.14 -27.99 -8.42
N LEU A 114 6.35 -26.92 -8.30
CA LEU A 114 5.23 -26.83 -7.35
C LEU A 114 3.93 -26.52 -8.12
N PRO A 115 2.88 -27.34 -7.96
CA PRO A 115 1.58 -27.01 -8.53
C PRO A 115 1.01 -25.76 -7.84
N VAL A 116 0.72 -24.72 -8.64
CA VAL A 116 0.08 -23.49 -8.17
C VAL A 116 -1.23 -23.25 -8.91
N SER A 117 -2.18 -22.63 -8.22
CA SER A 117 -3.42 -22.13 -8.82
C SER A 117 -3.41 -20.60 -8.85
N ALA A 118 -4.18 -20.01 -9.77
CA ALA A 118 -4.43 -18.57 -9.72
C ALA A 118 -5.07 -18.20 -8.38
N ARG A 119 -4.63 -17.09 -7.79
CA ARG A 119 -5.11 -16.59 -6.49
C ARG A 119 -5.44 -15.10 -6.60
N TRP A 120 -6.41 -14.65 -5.82
CA TRP A 120 -6.77 -13.24 -5.69
C TRP A 120 -6.91 -12.90 -4.20
N TYR A 121 -5.95 -12.15 -3.63
CA TYR A 121 -5.94 -11.76 -2.24
C TYR A 121 -5.15 -10.46 -1.98
N PRO A 122 -5.46 -9.74 -0.90
CA PRO A 122 -4.72 -8.55 -0.54
C PRO A 122 -3.34 -8.89 0.05
N VAL A 123 -2.31 -8.24 -0.46
CA VAL A 123 -0.97 -8.17 0.15
C VAL A 123 -0.89 -6.89 0.99
N ILE A 124 -0.40 -6.98 2.22
CA ILE A 124 -0.30 -5.83 3.14
C ILE A 124 1.14 -5.33 3.18
N ASP A 125 1.35 -4.10 2.73
CA ASP A 125 2.61 -3.39 2.91
C ASP A 125 2.76 -2.92 4.36
N ARG A 126 3.63 -3.62 5.10
CA ARG A 126 3.91 -3.37 6.51
C ARG A 126 4.60 -2.04 6.77
N SER A 127 5.33 -1.49 5.79
CA SER A 127 6.00 -0.19 5.96
C SER A 127 5.01 0.99 5.99
N ARG A 128 3.80 0.78 5.46
CA ARG A 128 2.75 1.81 5.35
C ARG A 128 1.53 1.52 6.23
N CYS A 129 1.34 0.28 6.65
CA CYS A 129 0.19 -0.10 7.45
C CYS A 129 0.31 0.41 8.89
N THR A 130 -0.57 1.32 9.28
CA THR A 130 -0.67 1.83 10.67
C THR A 130 -1.65 1.04 11.54
N SER A 131 -2.22 -0.05 11.01
CA SER A 131 -3.24 -0.85 11.68
C SER A 131 -4.51 -0.07 12.07
N CYS A 132 -4.90 0.92 11.27
CA CYS A 132 -6.14 1.71 11.40
C CYS A 132 -7.44 0.87 11.28
N ARG A 133 -7.33 -0.36 10.75
CA ARG A 133 -8.43 -1.34 10.60
C ARG A 133 -9.54 -0.96 9.61
N HIS A 134 -9.30 0.00 8.71
CA HIS A 134 -10.25 0.32 7.63
C HIS A 134 -10.58 -0.90 6.77
N CYS A 135 -9.55 -1.64 6.33
CA CYS A 135 -9.71 -2.86 5.54
C CYS A 135 -10.54 -3.94 6.28
N LEU A 136 -10.29 -4.12 7.58
CA LEU A 136 -11.04 -5.06 8.42
C LEU A 136 -12.53 -4.71 8.51
N GLN A 137 -12.87 -3.44 8.72
CA GLN A 137 -14.27 -2.99 8.83
C GLN A 137 -14.99 -2.88 7.48
N PHE A 138 -14.24 -2.85 6.38
CA PHE A 138 -14.79 -2.75 5.04
C PHE A 138 -15.02 -4.12 4.41
N CYS A 139 -14.13 -5.09 4.67
CA CYS A 139 -14.20 -6.40 4.06
C CYS A 139 -15.41 -7.20 4.56
N LEU A 140 -16.35 -7.49 3.67
CA LEU A 140 -17.52 -8.33 3.95
C LEU A 140 -17.21 -9.84 3.88
N PHE A 141 -16.06 -10.21 3.35
CA PHE A 141 -15.67 -11.60 3.12
C PHE A 141 -14.80 -12.19 4.24
N GLY A 142 -14.60 -11.43 5.33
CA GLY A 142 -13.85 -11.91 6.49
C GLY A 142 -12.38 -12.22 6.23
N VAL A 143 -11.74 -11.61 5.22
CA VAL A 143 -10.33 -11.86 4.86
C VAL A 143 -9.37 -11.49 6.00
N TYR A 144 -9.69 -10.43 6.73
CA TYR A 144 -8.82 -9.83 7.73
C TYR A 144 -9.23 -10.19 9.16
N GLU A 145 -8.25 -10.21 10.06
CA GLU A 145 -8.44 -10.21 11.51
C GLU A 145 -7.49 -9.20 12.18
N ALA A 146 -7.91 -8.70 13.33
CA ALA A 146 -7.01 -7.96 14.22
C ALA A 146 -6.31 -8.96 15.13
N GLN A 147 -4.98 -9.01 15.05
CA GLN A 147 -4.14 -9.82 15.92
C GLN A 147 -3.16 -8.91 16.63
N GLU A 148 -3.18 -8.93 17.96
CA GLU A 148 -2.39 -8.03 18.80
C GLU A 148 -2.60 -6.54 18.41
N ARG A 149 -1.55 -5.90 17.90
CA ARG A 149 -1.54 -4.50 17.44
C ARG A 149 -1.54 -4.37 15.91
N ARG A 150 -1.75 -5.45 15.16
CA ARG A 150 -1.73 -5.47 13.69
C ARG A 150 -3.00 -6.03 13.06
N VAL A 151 -3.23 -5.67 11.80
CA VAL A 151 -4.23 -6.31 10.94
C VAL A 151 -3.53 -7.35 10.07
N VAL A 152 -4.08 -8.56 9.99
CA VAL A 152 -3.52 -9.67 9.22
C VAL A 152 -4.59 -10.21 8.27
N ALA A 153 -4.22 -10.51 7.02
CA ALA A 153 -5.08 -11.22 6.08
C ALA A 153 -5.02 -12.72 6.36
N VAL A 154 -5.72 -13.17 7.41
CA VAL A 154 -5.69 -14.57 7.88
C VAL A 154 -6.42 -15.54 6.95
N ARG A 155 -7.37 -15.03 6.16
CA ARG A 155 -8.16 -15.78 5.19
C ARG A 155 -8.03 -15.15 3.81
N PRO A 156 -6.81 -15.15 3.23
CA PRO A 156 -6.52 -14.49 1.96
C PRO A 156 -7.42 -15.03 0.84
N ASP A 157 -7.59 -16.34 0.77
CA ASP A 157 -8.36 -17.03 -0.27
C ASP A 157 -9.89 -16.91 -0.08
N SER A 158 -10.37 -16.25 0.99
CA SER A 158 -11.78 -15.88 1.12
C SER A 158 -12.12 -14.58 0.38
N CYS A 159 -11.14 -13.89 -0.21
CA CYS A 159 -11.40 -12.69 -0.98
C CYS A 159 -12.26 -13.01 -2.21
N LYS A 160 -13.26 -12.17 -2.50
CA LYS A 160 -14.03 -12.30 -3.75
C LYS A 160 -13.11 -12.02 -4.94
N ASP A 161 -13.07 -12.93 -5.90
CA ASP A 161 -12.30 -12.76 -7.14
C ASP A 161 -12.56 -11.41 -7.79
N GLY A 162 -11.47 -10.71 -8.13
CA GLY A 162 -11.50 -9.40 -8.79
C GLY A 162 -11.96 -8.25 -7.90
N CYS A 163 -12.11 -8.43 -6.59
CA CYS A 163 -12.47 -7.34 -5.67
C CYS A 163 -11.23 -6.68 -5.03
N PRO A 164 -10.85 -5.45 -5.41
CA PRO A 164 -9.78 -4.70 -4.76
C PRO A 164 -10.31 -3.64 -3.77
N ALA A 165 -11.60 -3.68 -3.41
CA ALA A 165 -12.27 -2.54 -2.78
C ALA A 165 -11.64 -2.11 -1.43
N CYS A 166 -11.05 -3.05 -0.68
CA CYS A 166 -10.32 -2.73 0.55
C CYS A 166 -9.04 -1.90 0.32
N ALA A 167 -8.44 -1.94 -0.88
CA ALA A 167 -7.32 -1.08 -1.25
C ALA A 167 -7.75 0.37 -1.43
N ARG A 168 -8.92 0.61 -2.04
CA ARG A 168 -9.46 1.95 -2.29
C ARG A 168 -9.83 2.72 -1.00
N VAL A 169 -10.11 2.00 0.07
CA VAL A 169 -10.47 2.60 1.38
C VAL A 169 -9.31 2.67 2.36
N CYS A 170 -8.12 2.17 2.00
CA CYS A 170 -6.95 2.23 2.86
C CYS A 170 -6.38 3.66 2.87
N PRO A 171 -6.42 4.40 4.00
CA PRO A 171 -5.95 5.79 4.04
C PRO A 171 -4.44 5.90 3.80
N HIS A 172 -3.68 4.83 4.05
CA HIS A 172 -2.23 4.81 3.89
C HIS A 172 -1.78 4.18 2.57
N GLY A 173 -2.70 3.71 1.72
CA GLY A 173 -2.37 3.00 0.47
C GLY A 173 -1.54 1.73 0.71
N ALA A 174 -1.76 1.04 1.84
CA ALA A 174 -0.96 -0.09 2.30
C ALA A 174 -1.44 -1.46 1.79
N ILE A 175 -2.63 -1.53 1.17
CA ILE A 175 -3.19 -2.79 0.64
C ILE A 175 -2.92 -2.84 -0.85
N ILE A 176 -2.35 -3.96 -1.31
CA ILE A 176 -1.93 -4.19 -2.69
C ILE A 176 -2.68 -5.40 -3.23
N PHE A 177 -3.17 -5.33 -4.48
CA PHE A 177 -3.60 -6.51 -5.24
C PHE A 177 -2.67 -6.61 -6.46
N PRO A 178 -1.60 -7.42 -6.39
CA PRO A 178 -0.51 -7.39 -7.36
C PRO A 178 -0.92 -7.58 -8.83
N LEU A 179 -2.01 -8.33 -9.07
CA LEU A 179 -2.54 -8.59 -10.42
C LEU A 179 -3.73 -7.68 -10.79
N SER A 180 -3.89 -6.54 -10.12
CA SER A 180 -4.92 -5.56 -10.48
C SER A 180 -4.52 -4.78 -11.72
N ASP A 181 -5.49 -4.47 -12.59
CA ASP A 181 -5.26 -3.60 -13.75
C ASP A 181 -5.03 -2.12 -13.39
N GLU A 182 -5.34 -1.72 -12.14
CA GLU A 182 -5.12 -0.37 -11.64
C GLU A 182 -3.71 -0.25 -11.02
N PRO A 183 -2.77 0.53 -11.61
CA PRO A 183 -1.38 0.63 -11.13
C PRO A 183 -1.27 0.98 -9.64
N ALA A 184 -2.12 1.92 -9.19
CA ALA A 184 -2.15 2.40 -7.82
C ALA A 184 -2.60 1.34 -6.79
N ILE A 185 -3.32 0.31 -7.25
CA ILE A 185 -3.76 -0.85 -6.46
C ILE A 185 -2.77 -2.01 -6.61
N ALA A 186 -2.17 -2.17 -7.79
CA ALA A 186 -1.12 -3.17 -8.08
C ALA A 186 0.21 -2.89 -7.37
N GLY A 187 0.34 -1.74 -6.72
CA GLY A 187 1.53 -1.35 -5.96
C GLY A 187 2.63 -0.74 -6.83
N MET A 188 2.29 -0.28 -8.03
CA MET A 188 3.25 0.33 -8.95
C MET A 188 3.92 1.57 -8.32
N PRO A 189 5.26 1.68 -8.35
CA PRO A 189 5.98 2.82 -7.80
C PRO A 189 5.45 4.16 -8.31
N GLY A 190 5.39 5.16 -7.41
CA GLY A 190 4.87 6.49 -7.73
C GLY A 190 3.34 6.58 -7.88
N THR A 191 2.62 5.46 -7.93
CA THR A 191 1.15 5.45 -7.99
C THR A 191 0.58 4.93 -6.67
N VAL A 192 -0.11 5.80 -5.94
CA VAL A 192 -0.75 5.43 -4.67
C VAL A 192 -2.17 5.96 -4.69
N MET A 193 -3.13 5.08 -4.45
CA MET A 193 -4.50 5.48 -4.18
C MET A 193 -4.66 5.75 -2.69
N GLN A 194 -5.18 6.94 -2.35
CA GLN A 194 -5.63 7.27 -1.01
C GLN A 194 -7.02 7.89 -1.09
N PRO A 195 -7.98 7.45 -0.25
CA PRO A 195 -9.28 8.11 -0.14
C PRO A 195 -9.07 9.55 0.33
N ASP A 196 -9.86 10.49 -0.17
CA ASP A 196 -9.84 11.87 0.31
C ASP A 196 -10.38 12.00 1.74
N ALA A 197 -10.34 13.22 2.31
CA ALA A 197 -10.82 13.47 3.66
C ALA A 197 -12.32 13.19 3.85
N ALA A 198 -13.13 13.36 2.80
CA ALA A 198 -14.56 13.08 2.86
C ALA A 198 -14.82 11.57 2.94
N ALA A 199 -14.15 10.77 2.11
CA ALA A 199 -14.20 9.32 2.14
C ALA A 199 -13.65 8.74 3.45
N ARG A 200 -12.55 9.31 3.99
CA ARG A 200 -12.05 8.94 5.32
C ARG A 200 -13.06 9.28 6.43
N ARG A 201 -13.73 10.44 6.36
CA ARG A 201 -14.78 10.82 7.33
C ARG A 201 -15.91 9.78 7.39
N MET A 202 -16.37 9.29 6.24
CA MET A 202 -17.45 8.29 6.19
C MET A 202 -17.12 7.03 7.00
N PHE A 203 -15.84 6.63 7.09
CA PHE A 203 -15.42 5.54 7.95
C PHE A 203 -15.68 5.83 9.44
N TYR A 204 -15.28 7.02 9.91
CA TYR A 204 -15.44 7.42 11.31
C TYR A 204 -16.92 7.59 11.68
N VAL A 205 -17.72 8.21 10.80
CA VAL A 205 -19.18 8.36 10.98
C VAL A 205 -19.85 6.99 11.11
N ARG A 206 -19.52 6.04 10.22
CA ARG A 206 -20.13 4.70 10.23
C ARG A 206 -19.73 3.86 11.43
N THR A 207 -18.50 4.01 11.91
CA THR A 207 -17.95 3.16 12.99
C THR A 207 -18.08 3.77 14.38
N GLY A 208 -18.41 5.06 14.49
CA GLY A 208 -18.43 5.79 15.76
C GLY A 208 -17.06 5.91 16.43
N ARG A 209 -15.97 5.63 15.69
CA ARG A 209 -14.61 5.69 16.24
C ARG A 209 -14.12 7.12 16.35
N HIS A 210 -13.37 7.39 17.41
CA HIS A 210 -12.62 8.62 17.56
C HIS A 210 -11.53 8.71 16.48
N CYS A 211 -11.40 9.89 15.87
CA CYS A 211 -10.30 10.20 14.97
C CYS A 211 -8.97 10.07 15.74
N PRO A 212 -7.98 9.31 15.24
CA PRO A 212 -6.71 9.14 15.93
C PRO A 212 -5.85 10.42 15.98
N LEU A 213 -6.14 11.42 15.13
CA LEU A 213 -5.42 12.69 15.12
C LEU A 213 -6.04 13.76 16.02
N CYS A 214 -7.36 13.98 15.93
CA CYS A 214 -8.02 15.07 16.67
C CYS A 214 -8.88 14.59 17.85
N GLY A 215 -9.06 13.28 18.05
CA GLY A 215 -9.89 12.72 19.13
C GLY A 215 -11.40 12.89 18.96
N LYS A 216 -11.85 13.70 17.99
CA LYS A 216 -13.28 13.95 17.73
C LYS A 216 -13.98 12.70 17.17
N VAL A 217 -15.26 12.54 17.51
CA VAL A 217 -16.18 11.61 16.84
C VAL A 217 -16.76 12.33 15.63
N ALA A 218 -16.71 11.73 14.45
CA ALA A 218 -17.24 12.34 13.25
C ALA A 218 -18.77 12.18 13.18
N GLU A 219 -19.50 13.28 12.98
CA GLU A 219 -20.95 13.26 12.80
C GLU A 219 -21.34 13.33 11.31
N ALA A 220 -22.48 12.72 10.97
CA ALA A 220 -23.02 12.77 9.62
C ALA A 220 -23.45 14.19 9.27
N GLY A 221 -23.09 14.67 8.08
CA GLY A 221 -23.44 16.02 7.61
C GLY A 221 -22.54 17.15 8.13
N GLN A 222 -21.68 16.89 9.10
CA GLN A 222 -20.71 17.88 9.55
C GLN A 222 -19.62 18.05 8.48
N GLN A 223 -19.39 19.29 8.03
CA GLN A 223 -18.32 19.68 7.11
C GLN A 223 -17.73 21.02 7.58
N PRO A 224 -16.42 21.27 7.40
CA PRO A 224 -15.84 22.59 7.66
C PRO A 224 -16.51 23.62 6.75
N ALA A 225 -16.74 24.84 7.26
CA ALA A 225 -17.19 25.92 6.40
C ALA A 225 -16.11 26.27 5.36
N PRO A 226 -16.48 26.85 4.20
CA PRO A 226 -15.50 27.28 3.21
C PRO A 226 -14.45 28.20 3.85
N GLY A 227 -13.17 27.81 3.79
CA GLY A 227 -12.05 28.57 4.38
C GLY A 227 -11.67 28.16 5.80
N GLU A 228 -12.41 27.28 6.47
CA GLU A 228 -12.03 26.77 7.79
C GLU A 228 -10.99 25.65 7.71
N ALA A 229 -10.08 25.64 8.70
CA ALA A 229 -9.13 24.56 8.86
C ALA A 229 -9.85 23.25 9.24
N ALA A 230 -9.45 22.15 8.62
CA ALA A 230 -10.03 20.83 8.82
C ALA A 230 -8.96 19.80 9.18
N CYS A 231 -9.35 18.81 9.98
CA CYS A 231 -8.47 17.72 10.38
C CYS A 231 -8.05 16.94 9.13
N VAL A 232 -6.75 16.78 8.92
CA VAL A 232 -6.22 16.10 7.73
C VAL A 232 -6.67 14.64 7.63
N GLU A 233 -7.01 13.99 8.74
CA GLU A 233 -7.49 12.60 8.76
C GLU A 233 -8.99 12.50 8.52
N CYS A 234 -9.80 13.02 9.45
CA CYS A 234 -11.26 12.84 9.44
C CYS A 234 -12.03 14.01 8.82
N GLY A 235 -11.35 15.11 8.46
CA GLY A 235 -11.97 16.34 7.94
C GLY A 235 -12.78 17.15 8.95
N ALA A 236 -12.86 16.75 10.23
CA ALA A 236 -13.60 17.52 11.24
C ALA A 236 -13.04 18.95 11.35
N PRO A 237 -13.89 19.97 11.58
CA PRO A 237 -13.42 21.33 11.82
C PRO A 237 -12.40 21.35 12.96
N VAL A 238 -11.25 21.97 12.71
CA VAL A 238 -10.24 22.20 13.72
C VAL A 238 -10.59 23.53 14.37
N GLU A 239 -10.89 23.51 15.66
CA GLU A 239 -10.88 24.75 16.42
C GLU A 239 -9.47 25.30 16.32
N ARG A 240 -9.32 26.50 15.76
CA ARG A 240 -8.05 27.22 15.85
C ARG A 240 -7.68 27.21 17.34
N PRO A 241 -6.44 26.85 17.74
CA PRO A 241 -6.03 27.09 19.11
C PRO A 241 -6.34 28.55 19.38
N ASP A 242 -7.13 28.83 20.44
CA ASP A 242 -7.62 30.17 20.78
C ASP A 242 -6.54 31.18 20.42
N GLU A 243 -6.71 31.85 19.28
CA GLU A 243 -5.85 32.96 18.94
C GLU A 243 -6.33 34.00 19.94
N ALA A 244 -5.60 34.12 21.06
CA ALA A 244 -5.82 35.18 22.04
C ALA A 244 -6.11 36.44 21.22
N PRO A 245 -7.23 37.14 21.49
CA PRO A 245 -7.76 38.15 20.59
C PRO A 245 -6.62 39.04 20.13
N SER A 246 -6.34 39.03 18.83
CA SER A 246 -5.25 39.86 18.33
C SER A 246 -5.62 41.31 18.60
N LEU A 247 -4.63 42.17 18.88
CA LEU A 247 -4.86 43.59 19.14
C LEU A 247 -5.74 44.26 18.07
N VAL A 248 -5.70 43.73 16.84
CA VAL A 248 -6.54 44.15 15.72
C VAL A 248 -8.02 43.84 15.95
N HIS A 249 -8.37 42.68 16.50
CA HIS A 249 -9.77 42.34 16.83
C HIS A 249 -10.28 43.20 18.00
N GLU A 250 -9.46 43.45 19.02
CA GLU A 250 -9.82 44.34 20.12
C GLU A 250 -10.04 45.80 19.65
N GLU A 251 -9.20 46.29 18.73
CA GLU A 251 -9.39 47.61 18.11
C GLU A 251 -10.65 47.68 17.27
N ILE A 252 -10.98 46.62 16.50
CA ILE A 252 -12.20 46.57 15.70
C ILE A 252 -13.45 46.57 16.60
N ASP A 253 -13.47 45.78 17.67
CA ASP A 253 -14.61 45.72 18.59
C ASP A 253 -14.81 47.04 19.36
N ALA A 254 -13.70 47.72 19.71
CA ALA A 254 -13.74 49.05 20.30
C ALA A 254 -14.32 50.09 19.33
N LEU A 255 -13.92 50.06 18.06
CA LEU A 255 -14.44 50.96 17.02
C LEU A 255 -15.92 50.70 16.71
N ILE A 256 -16.37 49.44 16.71
CA ILE A 256 -17.78 49.09 16.55
C ILE A 256 -18.61 49.64 17.72
N SER A 257 -18.11 49.48 18.96
CA SER A 257 -18.78 50.01 20.15
C SER A 257 -18.87 51.55 20.16
N GLU A 258 -17.82 52.24 19.69
CA GLU A 258 -17.86 53.69 19.49
C GLU A 258 -18.88 54.11 18.42
N LEU A 259 -18.97 53.35 17.32
CA LEU A 259 -19.91 53.64 16.25
C LEU A 259 -21.36 53.48 16.72
N ASP A 260 -21.65 52.41 17.46
CA ASP A 260 -22.97 52.17 18.05
C ASP A 260 -23.37 53.27 19.04
N ALA A 261 -22.40 53.79 19.81
CA ALA A 261 -22.63 54.91 20.73
C ALA A 261 -22.91 56.24 19.99
N LEU A 262 -22.43 56.39 18.76
CA LEU A 262 -22.65 57.56 17.90
C LEU A 262 -23.96 57.50 17.11
N THR A 263 -24.60 56.33 17.04
CA THR A 263 -25.97 56.15 16.52
C THR A 263 -26.94 55.91 17.67
N PRO A 264 -27.43 56.97 18.35
CA PRO A 264 -28.57 56.80 19.26
C PRO A 264 -29.75 56.28 18.45
N GLY A 265 -30.32 55.16 18.93
CA GLY A 265 -31.40 54.43 18.27
C GLY A 265 -32.46 55.35 17.69
N GLY A 266 -32.58 55.34 16.36
CA GLY A 266 -33.76 55.82 15.67
C GLY A 266 -34.89 54.80 15.84
N GLU A 267 -35.48 54.74 17.04
CA GLU A 267 -36.81 54.20 17.24
C GLU A 267 -37.68 55.22 17.99
N GLY A 268 -38.67 55.76 17.28
CA GLY A 268 -39.83 56.42 17.87
C GLY A 268 -40.07 57.87 17.45
N GLU A 269 -40.54 58.12 16.22
CA GLU A 269 -41.94 58.50 15.88
C GLU A 269 -42.13 58.56 14.35
#